data_AF-A0A5E5P3C7-F1
#
_entry.id   AF-A0A5E5P3C7-F1
#
_cell.length_a   1.000
_cell.length_b   1.000
_cell.length_c   1.000
_cell.angle_alpha   90.00
_cell.angle_beta   90.00
_cell.angle_gamma   90.00
#
_symmetry.space_group_name_H-M   'P 1'
#
loop_
_entity.id
_entity.type
_entity.pdbx_description
1 polymer ?
#
loop_
_entity_poly.entity_id
_entity_poly.type
_entity_poly.pdbx_seq_one_letter_code
_entity_poly.pdbx_strand_id
1 'polypeptide(L)' 'MKLIEFLQRVAPYQKGEVAGFDDVDADRMIAAKHAREVSKKTGKKADTKKPVDNKPDGGDGSGDGVDQGAGDGAKA' A
#
# COMPACT_ATOMS: atom_id res chain seq x y z
N MET A 1 -11.01 -4.12 20.40
CA MET A 1 -10.70 -3.37 19.16
C MET A 1 -10.76 -1.88 19.45
N LYS A 2 -9.67 -1.16 19.16
CA LYS A 2 -9.52 0.29 19.34
C LYS A 2 -9.45 0.98 17.98
N LEU A 3 -9.83 2.25 17.92
CA LEU A 3 -9.55 3.10 16.77
C LEU A 3 -8.36 3.98 17.11
N ILE A 4 -7.42 4.07 16.18
CA ILE A 4 -6.25 4.93 16.32
C ILE A 4 -6.14 5.85 15.10
N GLU A 5 -5.67 7.08 15.34
CA GLU A 5 -5.31 8.04 14.30
C GLU A 5 -3.80 8.11 14.18
N PHE A 6 -3.27 7.92 12.96
CA PHE A 6 -1.83 7.97 12.71
C PHE A 6 -1.31 9.42 12.77
N LEU A 7 -0.32 9.69 13.61
CA LEU A 7 0.31 11.02 13.75
C LEU A 7 1.33 11.30 12.64
N GLN A 8 1.78 10.27 11.94
CA GLN A 8 2.72 10.31 10.82
C GLN A 8 2.37 9.25 9.78
N ARG A 9 2.99 9.33 8.59
CA ARG A 9 2.78 8.32 7.54
C ARG A 9 3.46 7.01 7.97
N VAL A 10 2.68 5.95 8.06
CA VAL A 10 3.14 4.58 8.40
C VAL A 10 2.54 3.65 7.37
N ALA A 11 3.30 3.29 6.34
CA ALA A 11 2.77 2.51 5.21
C ALA A 11 2.04 1.24 5.71
N PRO A 12 0.82 0.96 5.22
CA PRO A 12 0.09 1.60 4.12
C PRO A 12 -0.66 2.91 4.49
N TYR A 13 -0.69 3.28 5.76
CA TYR A 13 -1.53 4.35 6.30
C TYR A 13 -0.92 5.75 6.19
N GLN A 14 -1.79 6.75 6.07
CA GLN A 14 -1.42 8.16 5.96
C GLN A 14 -1.48 8.89 7.30
N LYS A 15 -0.75 10.01 7.42
CA LYS A 15 -0.89 10.91 8.57
C LYS A 15 -2.32 11.46 8.64
N GLY A 16 -2.95 11.36 9.82
CA GLY A 16 -4.33 11.74 10.09
C GLY A 16 -5.36 10.67 9.73
N GLU A 17 -4.93 9.53 9.19
CA GLU A 17 -5.83 8.43 8.87
C GLU A 17 -6.26 7.69 10.14
N VAL A 18 -7.53 7.29 10.20
CA VAL A 18 -8.11 6.55 11.32
C VAL A 18 -8.38 5.12 10.89
N ALA A 19 -7.81 4.16 11.62
CA ALA A 19 -8.00 2.74 11.37
C ALA A 19 -8.30 1.98 12.66
N GLY A 20 -9.00 0.84 12.52
CA GLY A 20 -9.33 -0.05 13.62
C GLY A 20 -8.27 -1.13 13.78
N PHE A 21 -7.80 -1.33 15.00
CA PHE A 21 -6.82 -2.35 15.35
C PHE A 21 -7.25 -3.11 16.61
N ASP A 22 -6.70 -4.30 16.79
CA ASP A 22 -6.76 -5.00 18.06
C ASP A 22 -6.05 -4.20 19.16
N ASP A 23 -6.51 -4.37 20.40
CA ASP A 23 -6.06 -3.57 21.53
C ASP A 23 -4.53 -3.63 21.70
N VAL A 24 -3.95 -4.82 21.51
CA VAL A 24 -2.51 -5.05 21.62
C VAL A 24 -1.71 -4.26 20.58
N ASP A 25 -2.13 -4.27 19.31
CA ASP A 25 -1.41 -3.57 18.24
C ASP A 25 -1.65 -2.06 18.28
N ALA A 26 -2.86 -1.64 18.66
CA ALA A 26 -3.16 -0.23 18.92
C ALA A 26 -2.24 0.33 20.02
N ASP A 27 -2.11 -0.37 21.13
CA ASP A 27 -1.26 0.06 22.25
C ASP A 27 0.22 0.13 21.86
N ARG A 28 0.70 -0.79 21.01
CA ARG A 28 2.06 -0.72 20.44
C ARG A 28 2.29 0.54 19.60
N MET A 29 1.34 0.89 18.72
CA MET A 29 1.47 2.08 17.86
C MET A 29 1.37 3.39 18.65
N ILE A 30 0.54 3.42 19.69
CA ILE A 30 0.43 4.56 20.61
C ILE A 30 1.71 4.71 21.44
N ALA A 31 2.23 3.61 22.00
CA ALA A 31 3.48 3.61 22.77
C ALA A 31 4.68 4.06 21.92
N ALA A 32 4.72 3.66 20.65
CA ALA A 32 5.72 4.10 19.68
C ALA A 32 5.56 5.56 19.22
N LYS A 33 4.54 6.28 19.72
CA LYS A 33 4.18 7.65 19.31
C LYS A 33 3.89 7.79 17.81
N HIS A 34 3.48 6.70 17.17
CA HIS A 34 3.09 6.69 15.75
C HIS A 34 1.61 7.01 15.56
N ALA A 35 0.79 6.74 16.57
CA ALA A 35 -0.65 6.98 16.54
C ALA A 35 -1.18 7.49 17.89
N ARG A 36 -2.43 7.94 17.91
CA ARG A 36 -3.20 8.26 19.13
C ARG A 36 -4.51 7.51 19.15
N GLU A 37 -4.97 7.09 20.33
CA GLU A 37 -6.31 6.53 20.47
C GLU A 37 -7.37 7.59 20.15
N VAL A 38 -8.36 7.21 19.34
CA VAL A 38 -9.53 8.04 19.07
C VAL A 38 -10.79 7.31 19.53
N SER A 39 -11.49 7.90 20.49
CA SER A 39 -12.82 7.44 20.86
C SER A 39 -13.81 7.86 19.77
N LYS A 40 -14.66 6.94 19.33
CA LYS A 40 -15.76 7.23 18.40
C LYS A 40 -16.76 8.18 19.06
N LYS A 41 -16.47 9.49 19.07
CA LYS A 41 -17.54 10.49 19.07
C LYS A 41 -18.03 10.57 17.63
N THR A 42 -19.18 9.98 17.37
CA THR A 42 -19.92 10.06 16.11
C THR A 42 -19.96 11.52 15.63
N GLY A 43 -19.05 11.90 14.75
CA GLY A 43 -18.78 13.31 14.47
C GLY A 43 -17.92 13.50 13.23
N LYS A 44 -18.59 13.47 12.07
CA LYS A 44 -18.16 13.92 10.73
C LYS A 44 -17.05 13.13 10.02
N LYS A 45 -17.53 12.29 9.09
CA LYS A 45 -16.98 11.91 7.77
C LYS A 45 -15.45 11.96 7.66
N ALA A 46 -14.81 10.81 7.85
CA ALA A 46 -13.51 10.56 7.26
C ALA A 46 -13.70 10.51 5.73
N ASP A 47 -13.21 11.55 5.05
CA ASP A 47 -13.08 11.61 3.60
C ASP A 47 -12.35 10.35 3.13
N THR A 48 -13.09 9.42 2.53
CA THR A 48 -12.55 8.23 1.88
C THR A 48 -11.75 8.67 0.66
N LYS A 49 -10.50 9.12 0.86
CA LYS A 49 -9.56 9.28 -0.25
C LYS A 49 -9.23 7.88 -0.76
N LYS A 50 -9.61 7.69 -2.03
CA LYS A 50 -9.52 6.47 -2.84
C LYS A 50 -8.25 5.65 -2.57
N PRO A 51 -8.33 4.31 -2.65
CA PRO A 51 -7.14 3.48 -2.65
C PRO A 51 -6.25 3.93 -3.81
N VAL A 52 -5.03 4.37 -3.48
CA VAL A 52 -3.97 4.50 -4.47
C VAL A 52 -3.59 3.09 -4.89
N ASP A 53 -3.88 2.79 -6.15
CA ASP A 53 -3.47 1.57 -6.86
C ASP A 53 -1.94 1.48 -6.80
N ASN A 54 -1.44 0.81 -5.76
CA ASN A 54 -0.02 0.55 -5.61
C ASN A 54 0.32 -0.67 -6.45
N LYS A 55 0.39 -0.50 -7.77
CA LYS A 55 0.96 -1.49 -8.68
C LYS A 55 2.49 -1.40 -8.53
N PRO A 56 3.16 -2.40 -7.90
CA PRO A 56 4.61 -2.38 -7.84
C PRO A 56 5.18 -2.51 -9.25
N ASP A 57 6.08 -1.59 -9.56
CA ASP A 57 7.01 -1.65 -10.68
C ASP A 57 8.09 -2.72 -10.40
N GLY A 58 8.50 -3.44 -11.44
CA GLY A 58 9.52 -4.49 -11.42
C GLY A 58 8.90 -5.86 -11.72
N GLY A 59 9.23 -6.59 -12.80
CA GLY A 59 10.46 -6.63 -13.58
C GLY A 59 10.82 -8.11 -13.68
N ASP A 60 10.54 -8.74 -14.83
CA ASP A 60 11.06 -10.08 -15.13
C ASP A 60 11.75 -10.00 -16.49
N GLY A 61 13.08 -10.01 -16.42
CA GLY A 61 13.93 -10.19 -17.57
C GLY A 61 13.92 -11.65 -17.96
N SER A 62 13.31 -11.95 -19.11
CA SER A 62 13.63 -13.14 -19.87
C SER A 62 14.34 -12.71 -21.15
N GLY A 63 15.66 -12.60 -21.04
CA GLY A 63 16.52 -12.76 -22.21
C GLY A 63 16.55 -14.26 -22.53
N ASP A 64 15.90 -14.65 -23.62
CA ASP A 64 16.15 -15.93 -24.28
C ASP A 64 16.48 -15.61 -25.74
N GLY A 65 17.75 -15.81 -26.08
CA GLY A 65 18.25 -15.63 -27.43
C GLY A 65 17.76 -16.75 -28.34
N VAL A 66 17.17 -16.37 -29.46
CA VAL A 66 16.98 -17.21 -30.65
C VAL A 66 17.44 -16.35 -31.84
N ASP A 67 18.73 -16.45 -32.16
CA ASP A 67 19.31 -17.32 -33.19
C ASP A 67 19.16 -16.72 -34.60
N GLN A 68 20.31 -16.31 -35.15
CA GLN A 68 20.49 -15.96 -36.54
C GLN A 68 20.34 -17.21 -37.41
N GLY A 69 19.12 -17.50 -37.83
CA GLY A 69 18.83 -18.49 -38.87
C GLY A 69 18.76 -17.83 -40.25
N ALA A 70 19.82 -18.00 -41.04
CA ALA A 70 19.87 -17.66 -42.45
C ALA A 70 18.93 -18.56 -43.28
N GLY A 71 18.36 -18.02 -44.36
CA GLY A 71 18.11 -18.79 -45.58
C GLY A 71 16.67 -18.90 -46.07
N ASP A 72 16.58 -18.70 -47.39
CA ASP A 72 15.60 -19.19 -48.36
C ASP A 72 14.37 -18.36 -48.73
N GLY A 73 14.17 -18.28 -50.05
CA GLY A 73 13.45 -17.21 -50.73
C GLY A 73 11.97 -17.46 -50.97
N ALA A 74 11.29 -16.42 -51.46
CA ALA A 74 10.06 -16.58 -52.20
C ALA A 74 9.87 -15.41 -53.17
N LYS A 75 9.84 -15.78 -54.44
CA LYS A 75 9.55 -15.01 -55.63
C LYS A 75 8.05 -14.69 -55.67
N ALA A 76 7.68 -13.44 -55.95
CA ALA A 76 6.48 -13.06 -56.69
C ALA A 76 6.67 -11.65 -57.27
#